data_AF-A0A800EUR9-F1
#
_entry.id   AF-A0A800EUR9-F1
#
_cell.length_a   1.000
_cell.length_b   1.000
_cell.length_c   1.000
_cell.angle_alpha   90.00
_cell.angle_beta   90.00
_cell.angle_gamma   90.00
#
_symmetry.space_group_name_H-M   'P 1'
#
loop_
_entity.id
_entity.type
_entity.pdbx_description
1 polymer ?
#
loop_
_entity_poly.entity_id
_entity_poly.type
_entity_poly.pdbx_seq_one_letter_code
_entity_poly.pdbx_strand_id
1 'polypeptide(L)' 'MRAFSPRGTCVNFMEDEGEDRVREAYGDNYDRLVAIKTKYDPTNFFRLNQNIKPNGG' A
#
# COMPACT_ATOMS: atom_id res chain seq x y z
N MET A 1 -9.87 24.58 -18.20
CA MET A 1 -9.53 23.15 -18.33
C MET A 1 -9.37 22.57 -16.94
N ARG A 2 -10.20 21.59 -16.56
CA ARG A 2 -10.08 20.91 -15.26
C ARG A 2 -9.00 19.84 -15.43
N ALA A 3 -7.90 19.92 -14.67
CA ALA A 3 -6.82 18.94 -14.73
C ALA A 3 -7.40 17.56 -14.39
N PHE A 4 -7.32 16.63 -15.35
CA PHE A 4 -7.69 15.24 -15.13
C PHE A 4 -6.53 14.61 -14.34
N SER A 5 -6.50 14.86 -13.03
CA SER A 5 -5.66 14.06 -12.15
C SER A 5 -6.39 12.72 -12.01
N PRO A 6 -5.88 11.58 -12.54
CA PRO A 6 -6.42 10.30 -12.14
C PRO A 6 -6.32 10.26 -10.62
N ARG A 7 -7.43 10.00 -9.94
CA ARG A 7 -7.53 9.97 -8.46
C ARG A 7 -6.84 8.72 -7.89
N GLY A 8 -5.64 8.43 -8.36
CA GLY A 8 -4.81 7.30 -7.98
C GLY A 8 -3.38 7.67 -8.30
N THR A 9 -2.64 8.01 -7.25
CA THR A 9 -1.19 8.19 -7.36
C THR A 9 -0.61 6.83 -7.77
N CYS A 10 0.22 6.82 -8.81
CA CYS A 10 0.85 5.57 -9.23
C CYS A 10 1.81 5.13 -8.13
N VAL A 11 1.53 3.99 -7.51
CA VAL A 11 2.34 3.40 -6.43
C VAL A 11 3.83 3.39 -6.80
N ASN A 12 4.17 3.05 -8.05
CA ASN A 12 5.57 3.01 -8.52
C ASN A 12 6.30 4.37 -8.54
N PHE A 13 5.58 5.49 -8.46
CA PHE A 13 6.14 6.84 -8.40
C PHE A 13 5.99 7.49 -7.02
N MET A 14 5.53 6.74 -6.02
CA MET A 14 5.53 7.19 -4.63
C MET A 14 6.89 6.93 -4.00
N GLU A 15 7.46 7.98 -3.39
CA GLU A 15 8.59 7.83 -2.46
C GLU A 15 8.14 7.10 -1.18
N ASP A 16 9.03 6.97 -0.20
CA ASP A 16 8.69 6.41 1.13
C ASP A 16 7.81 7.40 1.92
N GLU A 17 6.55 7.54 1.47
CA GLU A 17 5.58 8.51 2.01
C GLU A 17 4.80 7.96 3.21
N GLY A 18 5.16 6.78 3.71
CA GLY A 18 4.57 6.17 4.91
C GLY A 18 3.25 5.43 4.68
N GLU A 19 2.79 4.74 5.73
CA GLU A 19 1.69 3.76 5.69
C GLU A 19 0.34 4.37 5.25
N ASP A 20 0.04 5.61 5.66
CA ASP A 20 -1.24 6.26 5.34
C ASP A 20 -1.37 6.55 3.84
N ARG A 21 -0.28 6.95 3.18
CA ARG A 21 -0.23 7.16 1.73
C ARG A 21 -0.32 5.84 0.96
N VAL A 22 0.32 4.78 1.48
CA VAL A 22 0.20 3.42 0.93
C VAL A 22 -1.24 2.92 1.01
N ARG A 23 -1.95 3.18 2.11
CA ARG A 23 -3.37 2.82 2.24
C ARG A 23 -4.26 3.58 1.26
N GLU A 24 -4.07 4.90 1.14
CA GLU A 24 -4.80 5.73 0.17
C GLU A 24 -4.57 5.25 -1.28
N ALA A 25 -3.33 4.86 -1.60
CA ALA A 25 -2.95 4.38 -2.93
C ALA A 25 -3.66 3.08 -3.33
N TYR A 26 -3.78 2.14 -2.40
CA TYR A 26 -4.44 0.86 -2.66
C TYR A 26 -5.96 0.92 -2.48
N GLY A 27 -6.46 1.91 -1.74
CA GLY A 27 -7.89 2.13 -1.49
C GLY A 27 -8.57 0.88 -0.99
N ASP A 28 -9.72 0.54 -1.58
CA ASP A 28 -10.55 -0.62 -1.21
C ASP A 28 -9.82 -1.97 -1.30
N ASN A 29 -8.69 -2.06 -2.02
CA ASN A 29 -7.90 -3.28 -2.11
C ASN A 29 -6.96 -3.49 -0.92
N TYR A 30 -6.72 -2.46 -0.10
CA TYR A 30 -5.74 -2.52 0.98
C TYR A 30 -6.00 -3.68 1.93
N ASP A 31 -7.24 -3.86 2.39
CA ASP A 31 -7.59 -4.91 3.36
C ASP A 31 -7.36 -6.32 2.79
N ARG A 32 -7.64 -6.52 1.49
CA ARG A 32 -7.36 -7.79 0.82
C ARG A 32 -5.86 -8.05 0.74
N LEU A 33 -5.07 -7.02 0.47
CA LEU A 33 -3.61 -7.14 0.41
C LEU A 33 -3.00 -7.40 1.79
N VAL A 34 -3.53 -6.79 2.86
CA VAL A 34 -3.16 -7.10 4.25
C VAL A 34 -3.45 -8.57 4.57
N ALA A 35 -4.63 -9.10 4.18
CA ALA A 35 -4.96 -10.51 4.40
C ALA A 35 -3.99 -11.46 3.65
N ILE A 36 -3.65 -11.13 2.41
CA ILE A 36 -2.66 -11.89 1.62
C ILE A 36 -1.27 -11.81 2.28
N LYS A 37 -0.82 -10.61 2.65
CA LYS A 37 0.47 -10.40 3.31
C LYS A 37 0.56 -11.16 4.63
N THR A 38 -0.51 -11.13 5.43
CA THR A 38 -0.60 -11.89 6.69
C THR A 38 -0.47 -13.39 6.45
N LYS A 39 -1.03 -13.92 5.36
CA LYS A 39 -0.94 -15.35 5.03
C LYS A 39 0.46 -15.77 4.57
N TYR A 40 1.15 -14.93 3.81
CA TYR A 40 2.39 -15.32 3.10
C TYR A 40 3.67 -14.72 3.67
N ASP A 41 3.58 -13.62 4.40
CA ASP A 41 4.71 -12.94 5.05
C ASP A 41 4.28 -12.36 6.42
N PRO A 42 3.90 -13.22 7.38
CA PRO A 42 3.40 -12.80 8.69
C PRO A 42 4.45 -12.06 9.54
N THR A 43 5.74 -12.28 9.27
CA THR A 43 6.84 -11.60 9.98
C THR A 43 7.28 -10.31 9.28
N ASN A 44 6.60 -9.92 8.20
CA ASN A 44 6.92 -8.73 7.41
C ASN A 44 8.39 -8.69 6.96
N PHE A 45 8.91 -9.85 6.52
CA PHE A 45 10.28 -10.01 6.04
C PHE A 45 10.51 -9.26 4.73
N PHE A 46 9.55 -9.30 3.81
CA PHE A 46 9.61 -8.56 2.56
C PHE A 46 9.04 -7.15 2.74
N ARG A 47 9.84 -6.24 3.30
CA ARG A 47 9.44 -4.85 3.51
C ARG A 47 10.37 -3.88 2.79
N LEU A 48 9.80 -3.05 1.93
CA LEU A 48 10.47 -1.97 1.19
C LEU A 48 9.51 -0.76 1.14
N ASN A 49 9.65 0.12 0.15
CA ASN A 49 9.03 1.44 0.11
C ASN A 49 7.50 1.43 0.32
N GLN A 50 6.71 0.75 -0.53
CA GLN A 50 5.25 0.69 -0.36
C GLN A 50 4.82 -0.53 0.46
N ASN A 51 5.43 -0.71 1.63
CA ASN A 51 5.16 -1.87 2.45
C ASN A 51 3.73 -1.88 3.00
N ILE A 52 3.07 -3.03 2.89
CA ILE A 52 1.81 -3.34 3.58
C ILE A 52 2.15 -4.21 4.77
N LYS A 53 1.71 -3.80 5.97
CA LYS A 53 1.95 -4.57 7.20
C LYS A 53 0.94 -5.72 7.35
N PRO A 54 1.37 -6.91 7.80
CA PRO A 54 0.45 -7.98 8.18
C PRO A 54 -0.26 -7.66 9.50
N ASN A 55 -1.38 -8.32 9.76
CA ASN A 55 -2.07 -8.21 11.04
C ASN A 55 -1.22 -8.85 12.15
N GLY A 56 -0.54 -8.01 12.96
CA GLY A 56 0.26 -8.43 14.11
C GLY A 56 1.77 -8.16 14.02
N GLY A 57 2.24 -7.47 12.97
CA GLY A 57 3.64 -7.05 12.79
C GLY A 57 3.89 -5.56 12.99
#